data_AF-A0A5R9LJC2-F1
#
_entry.id   AF-A0A5R9LJC2-F1
#
_cell.length_a   1.000
_cell.length_b   1.000
_cell.length_c   1.000
_cell.angle_alpha   90.00
_cell.angle_beta   90.00
_cell.angle_gamma   90.00
#
_symmetry.space_group_name_H-M   'P 1'
#
loop_
_entity.id
_entity.type
_entity.pdbx_description
1 polymer ?
#
loop_
_entity_poly.entity_id
_entity_poly.type
_entity_poly.pdbx_seq_one_letter_code
_entity_poly.pdbx_strand_id
1 'polypeptide(L)'
;MLGFNSSLLRYKFIYLTKNVYDGIAVHSVFEELLLSSELKRELQEDIPFHLIDKYVNFIPFSLRFVDTSKTRSKPFENDIIFSAKWLDDKRVVFSNVLFFVDMYSPDKTSMLHLGGRNELSVIKGRMELFLIHCHSIITGNKKRYHNYFLFTLREQQIVFHLLEGLSIKEISRELRVSDKLIYRERNSLVRKLIMQQDPSLYRRLRTMALLRAKQNAAIHGCSSV
;
A
#
# COMPACT_ATOMS: atom_id res chain seq x y z
N MET A 1 -8.27 -32.48 0.06
CA MET A 1 -7.73 -31.67 1.17
C MET A 1 -8.50 -30.37 1.23
N LEU A 2 -9.40 -30.22 2.21
CA LEU A 2 -10.09 -28.95 2.50
C LEU A 2 -9.03 -27.98 3.02
N GLY A 3 -8.49 -27.14 2.13
CA GLY A 3 -7.50 -26.14 2.49
C GLY A 3 -8.14 -25.11 3.41
N PHE A 4 -7.81 -25.17 4.70
CA PHE A 4 -8.09 -24.12 5.68
C PHE A 4 -7.32 -22.85 5.27
N ASN A 5 -7.86 -22.10 4.32
CA ASN A 5 -7.36 -20.82 3.84
C ASN A 5 -8.48 -19.78 3.98
N SER A 6 -9.06 -19.68 5.18
CA SER A 6 -10.01 -18.62 5.48
C SER A 6 -9.36 -17.27 5.19
N SER A 7 -10.07 -16.44 4.44
CA SER A 7 -9.64 -15.09 4.09
C SER A 7 -9.38 -14.24 5.34
N LEU A 8 -10.11 -14.51 6.44
CA LEU A 8 -9.93 -13.89 7.75
C LEU A 8 -8.51 -14.09 8.31
N LEU A 9 -7.91 -15.26 8.05
CA LEU A 9 -6.56 -15.60 8.52
C LEU A 9 -5.47 -15.11 7.56
N ARG A 10 -5.82 -14.96 6.28
CA ARG A 10 -4.88 -14.67 5.20
C ARG A 10 -4.75 -13.19 4.89
N TYR A 11 -5.85 -12.48 4.76
CA TYR A 11 -5.87 -11.10 4.30
C TYR A 11 -6.18 -10.15 5.45
N LYS A 12 -5.48 -9.02 5.48
CA LYS A 12 -5.70 -7.98 6.49
C LYS A 12 -5.67 -6.61 5.87
N PHE A 13 -6.61 -5.76 6.25
CA PHE A 13 -6.48 -4.32 6.08
C PHE A 13 -5.87 -3.73 7.35
N ILE A 14 -4.89 -2.86 7.17
CA ILE A 14 -4.20 -2.21 8.29
C ILE A 14 -4.07 -0.74 7.98
N TYR A 15 -4.63 0.13 8.81
CA TYR A 15 -4.56 1.56 8.63
C TYR A 15 -3.63 2.20 9.65
N LEU A 16 -2.55 2.80 9.14
CA LEU A 16 -1.58 3.54 9.91
C LEU A 16 -2.05 4.99 10.08
N THR A 17 -2.47 5.38 11.28
CA THR A 17 -2.81 6.77 11.62
C THR A 17 -2.54 7.05 13.09
N LYS A 18 -2.01 8.24 13.39
CA LYS A 18 -1.87 8.73 14.77
C LYS A 18 -3.18 9.31 15.32
N ASN A 19 -4.14 9.60 14.44
CA ASN A 19 -5.41 10.21 14.80
C ASN A 19 -6.51 9.14 14.80
N VAL A 20 -6.97 8.76 15.99
CA VAL A 20 -8.01 7.73 16.15
C VAL A 20 -9.33 8.14 15.48
N TYR A 21 -9.71 9.42 15.53
CA TYR A 21 -10.94 9.90 14.89
C TYR A 21 -10.87 9.82 13.36
N ASP A 22 -9.71 10.15 12.79
CA ASP A 22 -9.43 9.94 11.37
C ASP A 22 -9.53 8.45 11.01
N GLY A 23 -8.96 7.57 11.86
CA GLY A 23 -9.09 6.12 11.73
C GLY A 23 -10.53 5.62 11.72
N ILE A 24 -11.37 6.11 12.64
CA ILE A 24 -12.80 5.75 12.70
C ILE A 24 -13.52 6.22 11.43
N ALA A 25 -13.30 7.47 11.00
CA ALA A 25 -13.93 8.02 9.81
C ALA A 25 -13.54 7.24 8.53
N VAL A 26 -12.26 6.93 8.39
CA VAL A 26 -11.72 6.10 7.30
C VAL A 26 -12.33 4.70 7.33
N HIS A 27 -12.45 4.08 8.51
CA HIS A 27 -13.07 2.77 8.67
C HIS A 27 -14.53 2.77 8.21
N SER A 28 -15.35 3.75 8.63
CA SER A 28 -16.76 3.83 8.24
C SER A 28 -16.93 3.94 6.72
N VAL A 29 -16.08 4.74 6.06
CA VAL A 29 -16.09 4.86 4.59
C VAL A 29 -15.63 3.56 3.93
N PHE A 30 -14.57 2.95 4.46
CA PHE A 30 -14.03 1.71 3.96
C PHE A 30 -15.04 0.56 4.03
N GLU A 31 -15.78 0.44 5.13
CA GLU A 31 -16.77 -0.60 5.36
C GLU A 31 -17.90 -0.55 4.31
N GLU A 32 -18.46 0.64 4.07
CA GLU A 32 -19.47 0.89 3.03
C GLU A 32 -18.97 0.44 1.64
N LEU A 33 -17.73 0.82 1.29
CA LEU A 33 -17.12 0.49 0.00
C LEU A 33 -16.74 -1.00 -0.11
N LEU A 34 -16.26 -1.62 0.97
CA LEU A 34 -15.90 -3.03 0.97
C LEU A 34 -17.13 -3.90 0.73
N LEU A 35 -18.24 -3.63 1.42
CA LEU A 35 -19.49 -4.40 1.29
C LEU A 35 -20.01 -4.45 -0.16
N SER A 36 -19.81 -3.37 -0.93
CA SER A 36 -20.23 -3.28 -2.33
C SER A 36 -19.16 -3.71 -3.35
N SER A 37 -17.95 -4.04 -2.89
CA SER A 37 -16.80 -4.30 -3.77
C SER A 37 -16.84 -5.68 -4.46
N GLU A 38 -16.09 -5.83 -5.56
CA GLU A 38 -15.78 -7.15 -6.14
C GLU A 38 -14.95 -8.01 -5.16
N LEU A 39 -14.08 -7.39 -4.36
CA LEU A 39 -13.22 -8.08 -3.39
C LEU A 39 -14.04 -8.86 -2.36
N LYS A 40 -15.08 -8.24 -1.79
CA LYS A 40 -15.98 -8.88 -0.82
C LYS A 40 -16.77 -10.03 -1.45
N ARG A 41 -17.22 -9.87 -2.69
CA ARG A 41 -17.95 -10.92 -3.44
C ARG A 41 -17.06 -12.12 -3.76
N GLU A 42 -15.80 -11.89 -4.10
CA GLU A 42 -14.82 -12.95 -4.39
C GLU A 42 -14.50 -13.78 -3.14
N LEU A 43 -14.28 -13.11 -2.00
CA LEU A 43 -13.84 -13.79 -0.78
C LEU A 43 -14.98 -14.38 0.05
N GLN A 44 -16.21 -13.87 -0.11
CA GLN A 44 -17.43 -14.30 0.60
C GLN A 44 -17.35 -14.29 2.14
N GLU A 45 -16.29 -13.71 2.68
CA GLU A 45 -15.96 -13.64 4.10
C GLU A 45 -15.58 -12.19 4.44
N ASP A 46 -15.64 -11.83 5.72
CA ASP A 46 -15.14 -10.53 6.16
C ASP A 46 -13.62 -10.51 6.17
N ILE A 47 -13.04 -9.33 5.96
CA ILE A 47 -11.60 -9.12 6.02
C ILE A 47 -11.35 -8.17 7.19
N PRO A 48 -10.53 -8.55 8.18
CA PRO A 48 -10.31 -7.72 9.35
C PRO A 48 -9.63 -6.40 8.95
N PHE A 49 -10.07 -5.33 9.62
CA PHE A 49 -9.47 -4.00 9.54
C PHE A 49 -8.83 -3.66 10.88
N HIS A 50 -7.53 -3.37 10.87
CA HIS A 50 -6.76 -3.03 12.05
C HIS A 50 -6.35 -1.55 12.01
N LEU A 51 -6.45 -0.86 13.14
CA LEU A 51 -5.89 0.47 13.32
C LEU A 51 -4.55 0.35 14.05
N ILE A 52 -3.51 0.99 13.51
CA ILE A 52 -2.20 1.09 14.15
C ILE A 52 -1.74 2.55 14.15
N ASP A 53 -1.06 2.94 15.22
CA ASP A 53 -0.50 4.29 15.42
C ASP A 53 0.97 4.41 15.00
N LYS A 54 1.67 3.28 14.94
CA LYS A 54 3.10 3.18 14.60
C LYS A 54 3.33 2.10 13.55
N TYR A 55 4.16 2.40 12.56
CA TYR A 55 4.50 1.42 11.52
C TYR A 55 5.24 0.19 12.06
N VAL A 56 5.94 0.29 13.20
CA VAL A 56 6.53 -0.91 13.84
C VAL A 56 5.49 -2.01 14.09
N ASN A 57 4.23 -1.64 14.35
CA ASN A 57 3.13 -2.57 14.55
C ASN A 57 2.65 -3.23 13.24
N PHE A 58 3.08 -2.72 12.08
CA PHE A 58 2.82 -3.33 10.77
C PHE A 58 3.74 -4.52 10.48
N ILE A 59 4.95 -4.52 11.04
CA ILE A 59 6.00 -5.49 10.77
C ILE A 59 5.57 -6.96 10.93
N PRO A 60 4.83 -7.34 12.00
CA PRO A 60 4.40 -8.73 12.18
C PRO A 60 3.56 -9.27 11.01
N PHE A 61 2.96 -8.38 10.23
CA PHE A 61 2.09 -8.72 9.11
C PHE A 61 2.84 -8.81 7.78
N SER A 62 3.86 -7.98 7.58
CA SER A 62 4.43 -7.77 6.24
C SER A 62 5.83 -8.32 6.05
N LEU A 63 6.69 -8.34 7.09
CA LEU A 63 8.13 -8.56 6.88
C LEU A 63 8.68 -9.89 7.39
N ARG A 64 7.87 -10.71 8.09
CA ARG A 64 8.24 -12.02 8.68
C ARG A 64 9.74 -12.11 8.97
N PHE A 65 10.28 -11.18 9.77
CA PHE A 65 11.72 -11.09 9.97
C PHE A 65 12.20 -12.38 10.61
N VAL A 66 12.89 -13.21 9.83
CA VAL A 66 13.79 -14.21 10.37
C VAL A 66 15.01 -13.42 10.82
N ASP A 67 15.05 -13.15 12.12
CA ASP A 67 16.29 -12.93 12.87
C ASP A 67 17.01 -11.57 12.71
N THR A 68 16.31 -10.47 13.01
CA THR A 68 16.96 -9.19 13.39
C THR A 68 16.80 -8.88 14.87
N SER A 69 16.87 -9.93 15.70
CA SER A 69 17.03 -9.87 17.16
C SER A 69 18.30 -9.14 17.64
N LYS A 70 19.06 -8.50 16.74
CA LYS A 70 19.91 -7.36 17.10
C LYS A 70 19.05 -6.12 17.30
N THR A 71 18.14 -6.19 18.28
CA THR A 71 17.42 -5.05 18.83
C THR A 71 18.44 -4.02 19.31
N ARG A 72 18.81 -3.08 18.44
CA ARG A 72 19.35 -1.80 18.89
C ARG A 72 18.27 -1.21 19.80
N SER A 73 18.60 -0.95 21.06
CA SER A 73 17.71 -0.39 22.08
C SER A 73 17.21 1.03 21.78
N LYS A 74 17.35 1.50 20.53
CA LYS A 74 16.92 2.83 20.16
C LYS A 74 15.40 2.84 20.03
N PRO A 75 14.71 3.70 20.77
CA PRO A 75 13.27 3.84 20.64
C PRO A 75 12.92 4.30 19.22
N PHE A 76 11.85 3.72 18.66
CA PHE A 76 11.24 4.16 17.39
C PHE A 76 10.55 5.51 17.61
N GLU A 77 11.32 6.59 17.74
CA GLU A 77 10.81 7.89 18.21
C GLU A 77 10.24 8.78 17.10
N ASN A 78 10.60 8.55 15.83
CA ASN A 78 10.36 9.53 14.78
C ASN A 78 9.39 9.06 13.69
N ASP A 79 8.58 10.00 13.20
CA ASP A 79 7.86 9.83 11.94
C ASP A 79 8.83 9.67 10.78
N ILE A 80 8.46 8.83 9.82
CA ILE A 80 9.22 8.72 8.58
C ILE A 80 8.84 9.90 7.70
N ILE A 81 9.76 10.82 7.55
CA ILE A 81 9.61 12.01 6.70
C ILE A 81 10.56 11.87 5.52
N PHE A 82 10.00 11.78 4.32
CA PHE A 82 10.79 11.82 3.11
C PHE A 82 10.96 13.25 2.61
N SER A 83 12.20 13.62 2.30
CA SER A 83 12.50 14.84 1.55
C SER A 83 12.55 14.56 0.04
N ALA A 84 11.86 15.37 -0.75
CA ALA A 84 11.91 15.31 -2.22
C ALA A 84 12.52 16.60 -2.76
N LYS A 85 13.83 16.61 -3.03
CA LYS A 85 14.54 17.81 -3.51
C LYS A 85 14.01 18.35 -4.84
N TRP A 86 13.41 17.51 -5.69
CA TRP A 86 12.83 17.93 -6.99
C TRP A 86 11.42 18.53 -6.88
N LEU A 87 10.91 18.70 -5.66
CA LEU A 87 9.54 19.07 -5.39
C LEU A 87 9.52 20.20 -4.35
N ASP A 88 10.23 21.29 -4.65
CA ASP A 88 10.31 22.52 -3.84
C ASP A 88 10.40 22.27 -2.32
N ASP A 89 11.25 21.32 -1.91
CA ASP A 89 11.41 20.89 -0.51
C ASP A 89 10.12 20.45 0.22
N LYS A 90 9.16 19.85 -0.51
CA LYS A 90 8.00 19.20 0.12
C LYS A 90 8.45 17.98 0.91
N ARG A 91 8.18 18.03 2.22
CA ARG A 91 8.27 16.90 3.14
C ARG A 91 7.04 16.02 2.98
N VAL A 92 7.25 14.76 2.62
CA VAL A 92 6.18 13.75 2.52
C VAL A 92 6.25 12.88 3.76
N VAL A 93 5.26 13.00 4.64
CA VAL A 93 5.15 12.17 5.84
C VAL A 93 4.54 10.83 5.46
N PHE A 94 5.15 9.73 5.90
CA PHE A 94 4.61 8.38 5.73
C PHE A 94 3.62 8.07 6.85
N SER A 95 2.40 8.56 6.71
CA SER A 95 1.31 8.44 7.68
C SER A 95 -0.03 8.37 6.96
N ASN A 96 -1.10 7.95 7.63
CA ASN A 96 -2.44 7.84 7.04
C ASN A 96 -2.42 6.89 5.83
N VAL A 97 -1.80 5.72 6.00
CA VAL A 97 -1.61 4.72 4.95
C VAL A 97 -2.46 3.49 5.24
N LEU A 98 -3.35 3.15 4.31
CA LEU A 98 -4.13 1.92 4.32
C LEU A 98 -3.37 0.83 3.57
N PHE A 99 -3.01 -0.23 4.26
CA PHE A 99 -2.37 -1.40 3.71
C PHE A 99 -3.39 -2.51 3.45
N PHE A 100 -3.16 -3.27 2.40
CA PHE A 100 -3.76 -4.59 2.17
C PHE A 100 -2.64 -5.62 2.16
N VAL A 101 -2.69 -6.56 3.10
CA VAL A 101 -1.62 -7.53 3.35
C VAL A 101 -2.13 -8.93 3.05
N ASP A 102 -1.38 -9.68 2.23
CA ASP A 102 -1.49 -11.13 2.14
C ASP A 102 -0.46 -11.76 3.07
N MET A 103 -0.91 -12.31 4.19
CA MET A 103 -0.06 -12.88 5.24
C MET A 103 0.85 -14.00 4.71
N TYR A 104 0.50 -14.65 3.60
CA TYR A 104 1.28 -15.72 2.96
C TYR A 104 2.19 -15.21 1.84
N SER A 105 1.99 -13.98 1.35
CA SER A 105 2.74 -13.42 0.24
C SER A 105 3.05 -11.94 0.48
N PRO A 106 4.10 -11.63 1.27
CA PRO A 106 4.56 -10.27 1.53
C PRO A 106 4.72 -9.39 0.29
N ASP A 107 5.14 -9.98 -0.83
CA ASP A 107 5.35 -9.28 -2.11
C ASP A 107 4.06 -8.76 -2.75
N LYS A 108 2.91 -9.23 -2.28
CA LYS A 108 1.58 -8.78 -2.69
C LYS A 108 1.02 -7.68 -1.80
N THR A 109 1.82 -7.16 -0.87
CA THR A 109 1.40 -6.04 -0.02
C THR A 109 1.13 -4.80 -0.87
N SER A 110 -0.02 -4.20 -0.65
CA SER A 110 -0.42 -2.95 -1.32
C SER A 110 -0.65 -1.87 -0.28
N MET A 111 -0.49 -0.61 -0.67
CA MET A 111 -0.67 0.55 0.16
C MET A 111 -1.42 1.67 -0.58
N LEU A 112 -2.28 2.36 0.15
CA LEU A 112 -2.98 3.57 -0.25
C LEU A 112 -2.71 4.66 0.79
N HIS A 113 -2.09 5.74 0.36
CA HIS A 113 -1.84 6.94 1.14
C HIS A 113 -3.04 7.88 1.06
N LEU A 114 -3.69 8.08 2.20
CA LEU A 114 -4.85 8.95 2.37
C LEU A 114 -4.49 10.30 3.00
N GLY A 115 -3.23 10.52 3.35
CA GLY A 115 -2.76 11.77 3.97
C GLY A 115 -3.07 13.02 3.14
N GLY A 116 -3.12 14.17 3.82
CA GLY A 116 -3.43 15.49 3.24
C GLY A 116 -4.88 15.93 3.43
N ARG A 117 -5.17 17.21 3.19
CA ARG A 117 -6.54 17.75 3.21
C ARG A 117 -7.24 17.36 1.91
N ASN A 118 -7.98 16.27 1.94
CA ASN A 118 -8.76 15.78 0.80
C ASN A 118 -10.26 15.84 1.13
N GLU A 119 -11.07 16.17 0.14
CA GLU A 119 -12.53 16.01 0.24
C GLU A 119 -12.91 14.54 0.36
N LEU A 120 -14.02 14.25 1.04
CA LEU A 120 -14.53 12.89 1.24
C LEU A 120 -14.74 12.14 -0.10
N SER A 121 -15.23 12.83 -1.12
CA SER A 121 -15.43 12.29 -2.47
C SER A 121 -14.13 11.76 -3.09
N VAL A 122 -13.01 12.46 -2.86
CA VAL A 122 -11.68 12.08 -3.34
C VAL A 122 -11.17 10.87 -2.58
N ILE A 123 -11.38 10.82 -1.26
CA ILE A 123 -11.02 9.66 -0.43
C ILE A 123 -11.81 8.42 -0.88
N LYS A 124 -13.13 8.55 -1.06
CA LYS A 124 -13.99 7.47 -1.55
C LYS A 124 -13.48 6.91 -2.89
N GLY A 125 -13.25 7.78 -3.88
CA GLY A 125 -12.75 7.34 -5.19
C GLY A 125 -11.41 6.62 -5.11
N ARG A 126 -10.48 7.09 -4.26
CA ARG A 126 -9.18 6.45 -4.02
C ARG A 126 -9.31 5.06 -3.42
N MET A 127 -10.15 4.92 -2.40
CA MET A 127 -10.45 3.64 -1.77
C MET A 127 -11.09 2.66 -2.75
N GLU A 128 -12.04 3.10 -3.58
CA GLU A 128 -12.65 2.25 -4.62
C GLU A 128 -11.60 1.67 -5.58
N LEU A 129 -10.70 2.49 -6.13
CA LEU A 129 -9.64 1.99 -6.99
C LEU A 129 -8.67 1.08 -6.25
N PHE A 130 -8.41 1.36 -4.96
CA PHE A 130 -7.57 0.50 -4.15
C PHE A 130 -8.20 -0.87 -3.91
N LEU A 131 -9.50 -0.95 -3.65
CA LEU A 131 -10.22 -2.22 -3.52
C LEU A 131 -10.23 -3.01 -4.82
N ILE A 132 -10.38 -2.35 -5.98
CA ILE A 132 -10.23 -2.98 -7.31
C ILE A 132 -8.82 -3.57 -7.47
N HIS A 133 -7.79 -2.82 -7.05
CA HIS A 133 -6.42 -3.31 -7.07
C HIS A 133 -6.23 -4.52 -6.15
N CYS A 134 -6.76 -4.48 -4.92
CA CYS A 134 -6.69 -5.61 -3.99
C CYS A 134 -7.40 -6.85 -4.56
N HIS A 135 -8.56 -6.68 -5.18
CA HIS A 135 -9.26 -7.75 -5.91
C HIS A 135 -8.38 -8.33 -7.04
N SER A 136 -7.70 -7.48 -7.79
CA SER A 136 -6.78 -7.93 -8.85
C SER A 136 -5.60 -8.74 -8.29
N ILE A 137 -5.09 -8.38 -7.11
CA ILE A 137 -3.97 -9.05 -6.44
C ILE A 137 -4.33 -10.48 -6.04
N ILE A 138 -5.55 -10.69 -5.51
CA ILE A 138 -6.02 -12.01 -5.09
C ILE A 138 -6.36 -12.91 -6.29
N THR A 139 -6.97 -12.35 -7.32
CA THR A 139 -7.36 -13.09 -8.55
C THR A 139 -6.21 -13.28 -9.54
N GLY A 140 -5.07 -12.63 -9.32
CA GLY A 140 -3.92 -12.68 -10.24
C GLY A 140 -4.12 -11.89 -11.54
N ASN A 141 -5.17 -11.07 -11.64
CA ASN A 141 -5.51 -10.33 -12.86
C ASN A 141 -4.61 -9.11 -13.11
N LYS A 142 -3.43 -9.34 -13.68
CA LYS A 142 -2.40 -8.32 -13.95
C LYS A 142 -2.89 -7.09 -14.73
N LYS A 143 -3.98 -7.18 -15.50
CA LYS A 143 -4.52 -6.05 -16.29
C LYS A 143 -5.11 -4.94 -15.40
N ARG A 144 -5.58 -5.27 -14.19
CA ARG A 144 -6.14 -4.33 -13.20
C ARG A 144 -5.14 -3.93 -12.11
N TYR A 145 -3.86 -4.30 -12.25
CA TYR A 145 -2.83 -3.94 -11.30
C TYR A 145 -2.40 -2.49 -11.48
N HIS A 146 -2.18 -1.83 -10.35
CA HIS A 146 -1.72 -0.46 -10.29
C HIS A 146 -0.40 -0.42 -9.55
N ASN A 147 0.72 -0.28 -10.28
CA ASN A 147 2.08 -0.30 -9.70
C ASN A 147 2.27 0.76 -8.61
N TYR A 148 1.51 1.84 -8.65
CA TYR A 148 1.57 2.88 -7.64
C TYR A 148 0.98 2.47 -6.29
N PHE A 149 0.12 1.44 -6.24
CA PHE A 149 -0.38 0.87 -4.98
C PHE A 149 0.51 -0.25 -4.44
N LEU A 150 1.44 -0.80 -5.21
CA LEU A 150 2.32 -1.85 -4.70
C LEU A 150 3.28 -1.30 -3.64
N PHE A 151 3.40 -2.01 -2.53
CA PHE A 151 4.41 -1.75 -1.51
C PHE A 151 5.37 -2.93 -1.44
N THR A 152 6.42 -2.85 -2.25
CA THR A 152 7.34 -3.95 -2.46
C THR A 152 8.08 -4.32 -1.18
N LEU A 153 8.54 -5.58 -1.07
CA LEU A 153 9.33 -6.03 0.07
C LEU A 153 10.56 -5.14 0.32
N ARG A 154 11.20 -4.67 -0.75
CA ARG A 154 12.35 -3.76 -0.66
C ARG A 154 11.96 -2.40 -0.06
N GLU A 155 10.84 -1.83 -0.50
CA GLU A 155 10.33 -0.58 0.07
C GLU A 155 9.95 -0.76 1.55
N GLN A 156 9.32 -1.88 1.89
CA GLN A 156 8.99 -2.24 3.28
C GLN A 156 10.25 -2.32 4.17
N GLN A 157 11.31 -2.97 3.70
CA GLN A 157 12.60 -3.07 4.40
C GLN A 157 13.27 -1.70 4.58
N ILE A 158 13.24 -0.85 3.55
CA ILE A 158 13.82 0.49 3.62
C ILE A 158 13.06 1.33 4.66
N VAL A 159 11.73 1.32 4.64
CA VAL A 159 10.88 2.02 5.61
C VAL A 159 11.17 1.53 7.04
N PHE A 160 11.31 0.22 7.23
CA PHE A 160 11.69 -0.37 8.51
C PHE A 160 13.03 0.17 9.03
N HIS A 161 14.10 0.09 8.24
CA HIS A 161 15.41 0.55 8.70
C HIS A 161 15.48 2.08 8.89
N LEU A 162 14.70 2.86 8.13
CA LEU A 162 14.56 4.30 8.38
C LEU A 162 13.93 4.57 9.76
N LEU A 163 12.96 3.76 10.20
CA LEU A 163 12.39 3.87 11.56
C LEU A 163 13.39 3.53 12.65
N GLU A 164 14.27 2.55 12.41
CA GLU A 164 15.39 2.23 13.32
C GLU A 164 16.45 3.36 13.38
N GLY A 165 16.29 4.42 12.59
CA GLY A 165 17.18 5.57 12.55
C GLY A 165 18.46 5.32 11.74
N LEU A 166 18.47 4.33 10.85
CA LEU A 166 19.63 4.03 10.01
C LEU A 166 19.74 5.06 8.89
N SER A 167 20.96 5.54 8.68
CA SER A 167 21.32 6.33 7.51
C SER A 167 21.30 5.48 6.24
N ILE A 168 21.20 6.12 5.07
CA ILE A 168 21.19 5.42 3.77
C ILE A 168 22.40 4.48 3.59
N LYS A 169 23.57 4.87 4.11
CA LYS A 169 24.80 4.06 4.09
C LYS A 169 24.72 2.84 5.01
N GLU A 170 24.01 2.93 6.13
CA GLU A 170 23.79 1.79 7.01
C GLU A 170 22.75 0.84 6.42
N ILE A 171 21.66 1.38 5.86
CA ILE A 171 20.63 0.57 5.16
C ILE A 171 21.26 -0.19 3.98
N SER A 172 22.11 0.44 3.19
CA SER A 172 22.75 -0.20 2.04
C SER A 172 23.65 -1.37 2.45
N ARG A 173 24.38 -1.22 3.56
CA ARG A 173 25.19 -2.30 4.17
C ARG A 173 24.32 -3.43 4.69
N GLU A 174 23.27 -3.11 5.44
CA GLU A 174 22.36 -4.11 6.01
C GLU A 174 21.67 -4.93 4.92
N LEU A 175 21.22 -4.26 3.86
CA LEU A 175 20.53 -4.86 2.73
C LEU A 175 21.47 -5.41 1.65
N ARG A 176 22.79 -5.28 1.81
CA ARG A 176 23.85 -5.69 0.87
C ARG A 176 23.65 -5.18 -0.56
N VAL A 177 23.35 -3.88 -0.70
CA VAL A 177 23.12 -3.22 -1.99
C VAL A 177 23.85 -1.88 -2.06
N SER A 178 23.87 -1.23 -3.23
CA SER A 178 24.47 0.10 -3.37
C SER A 178 23.59 1.19 -2.76
N ASP A 179 24.22 2.25 -2.22
CA ASP A 179 23.52 3.46 -1.76
C ASP A 179 22.61 4.03 -2.85
N LYS A 180 23.09 4.02 -4.11
CA LYS A 180 22.35 4.49 -5.28
C LYS A 180 21.02 3.75 -5.45
N LEU A 181 20.99 2.45 -5.18
CA LEU A 181 19.76 1.67 -5.21
C LEU A 181 18.80 2.13 -4.12
N ILE A 182 19.28 2.30 -2.87
CA ILE A 182 18.42 2.76 -1.76
C ILE A 182 17.81 4.13 -2.06
N TYR A 183 18.60 5.08 -2.59
CA TYR A 183 18.07 6.37 -3.04
C TYR A 183 17.00 6.21 -4.12
N ARG A 184 17.22 5.34 -5.11
CA ARG A 184 16.26 5.09 -6.19
C ARG A 184 14.95 4.52 -5.66
N GLU A 185 14.99 3.51 -4.78
CA GLU A 185 13.81 2.89 -4.21
C GLU A 185 13.03 3.86 -3.30
N ARG A 186 13.74 4.63 -2.45
CA ARG A 186 13.11 5.71 -1.65
C ARG A 186 12.40 6.72 -2.55
N ASN A 187 13.07 7.14 -3.63
CA ASN A 187 12.52 8.09 -4.59
C ASN A 187 11.29 7.53 -5.32
N SER A 188 11.30 6.24 -5.66
CA SER A 188 10.15 5.52 -6.21
C SER A 188 8.97 5.54 -5.24
N LEU A 189 9.21 5.18 -3.97
CA LEU A 189 8.20 5.19 -2.92
C LEU A 189 7.56 6.57 -2.76
N VAL A 190 8.37 7.63 -2.67
CA VAL A 190 7.88 9.02 -2.56
C VAL A 190 7.01 9.40 -3.76
N ARG A 191 7.42 9.02 -4.98
CA ARG A 191 6.60 9.26 -6.17
C ARG A 191 5.25 8.56 -6.08
N LYS A 192 5.19 7.31 -5.60
CA LYS A 192 3.92 6.60 -5.39
C LYS A 192 2.99 7.36 -4.43
N LEU A 193 3.51 7.79 -3.27
CA LEU A 193 2.75 8.54 -2.27
C LEU A 193 2.17 9.85 -2.84
N ILE A 194 2.95 10.57 -3.64
CA ILE A 194 2.54 11.83 -4.28
C ILE A 194 1.53 11.58 -5.39
N MET A 195 1.76 10.58 -6.23
CA MET A 195 0.85 10.24 -7.33
C MET A 195 -0.53 9.82 -6.83
N GLN A 196 -0.59 9.15 -5.68
CA GLN A 196 -1.84 8.80 -5.03
C GLN A 196 -2.58 10.04 -4.51
N GLN A 197 -1.87 11.14 -4.19
CA GLN A 197 -2.42 12.40 -3.69
C GLN A 197 -2.81 13.40 -4.78
N ASP A 198 -2.24 13.33 -5.97
CA ASP A 198 -2.55 14.26 -7.06
C ASP A 198 -3.83 13.84 -7.80
N PRO A 199 -4.94 14.59 -7.69
CA PRO A 199 -6.21 14.23 -8.31
C PRO A 199 -6.17 14.23 -9.85
N SER A 200 -5.27 14.99 -10.47
CA SER A 200 -5.13 15.12 -11.93
C SER A 200 -4.32 13.97 -12.52
N LEU A 201 -3.20 13.60 -11.87
CA LEU A 201 -2.41 12.41 -12.21
C LEU A 201 -3.22 11.13 -11.92
N TYR A 202 -3.94 11.10 -10.81
CA TYR A 202 -4.85 10.02 -10.46
C TYR A 202 -6.01 9.87 -11.47
N ARG A 203 -6.66 10.98 -11.89
CA ARG A 203 -7.66 10.96 -12.97
C ARG A 203 -7.09 10.45 -14.29
N ARG A 204 -5.89 10.91 -14.70
CA ARG A 204 -5.22 10.40 -15.91
C ARG A 204 -4.95 8.91 -15.83
N LEU A 205 -4.47 8.40 -14.69
CA LEU A 205 -4.26 6.97 -14.48
C LEU A 205 -5.56 6.17 -14.56
N ARG A 206 -6.64 6.67 -13.95
CA ARG A 206 -7.98 6.07 -14.03
C ARG A 206 -8.49 6.02 -15.47
N THR A 207 -8.36 7.10 -16.22
CA THR A 207 -8.76 7.18 -17.63
C THR A 207 -7.95 6.22 -18.50
N MET A 208 -6.62 6.13 -18.31
CA MET A 208 -5.79 5.17 -19.04
C MET A 208 -6.14 3.71 -18.71
N ALA A 209 -6.47 3.41 -17.45
CA ALA A 209 -6.89 2.08 -17.03
C ALA A 209 -8.23 1.68 -17.68
N LEU A 210 -9.20 2.59 -17.73
CA LEU A 210 -10.49 2.41 -18.39
C LEU A 210 -10.35 2.22 -19.91
N LEU A 211 -9.48 3.00 -20.56
CA LEU A 211 -9.21 2.86 -22.00
C LEU A 211 -8.57 1.51 -22.33
N ARG A 212 -7.61 1.03 -21.53
CA ARG A 212 -7.01 -0.30 -21.71
C ARG A 212 -8.02 -1.43 -21.48
N ALA A 213 -8.94 -1.27 -20.54
CA ALA A 213 -10.01 -2.25 -20.31
C ALA A 213 -10.96 -2.34 -21.53
N LYS A 214 -11.35 -1.19 -22.10
CA LYS A 214 -12.18 -1.14 -23.32
C LYS A 214 -11.47 -1.72 -24.55
N GLN A 215 -10.19 -1.40 -24.75
CA GLN A 215 -9.41 -1.95 -25.86
C GLN A 215 -9.25 -3.48 -25.75
N ASN A 216 -9.00 -4.00 -24.56
CA ASN A 216 -8.89 -5.44 -24.34
C ASN A 216 -10.23 -6.17 -24.55
N ALA A 217 -11.37 -5.55 -24.21
CA ALA A 217 -12.69 -6.11 -24.48
C ALA A 217 -13.00 -6.14 -25.98
N ALA A 218 -12.59 -5.13 -26.74
CA ALA A 218 -12.74 -5.11 -28.20
C ALA A 218 -11.88 -6.18 -28.89
N ILE A 219 -10.66 -6.42 -28.40
CA ILE A 219 -9.75 -7.43 -28.96
C ILE A 219 -10.26 -8.86 -28.72
N HIS A 220 -10.81 -9.14 -27.53
CA HIS A 220 -11.35 -10.47 -27.20
C HIS A 220 -12.82 -10.68 -27.64
N GLY A 221 -13.53 -9.63 -28.04
CA GLY A 221 -14.89 -9.69 -28.59
C GLY A 221 -14.95 -9.88 -30.12
N CYS A 222 -13.81 -9.85 -30.83
CA CYS A 222 -13.71 -10.10 -32.26
C CYS A 222 -13.20 -11.51 -32.62
N SER A 223 -13.14 -12.44 -31.66
CA SER A 223 -12.70 -13.82 -31.86
C SER A 223 -13.86 -14.82 -31.83
N SER A 224 -14.95 -14.51 -32.54
CA SER A 224 -16.01 -15.47 -32.84
C SER A 224 -16.76 -15.06 -34.10
N VAL A 225 -16.12 -15.24 -35.26
CA VAL A 225 -16.75 -15.66 -36.52
C VAL A 225 -15.76 -16.56 -37.23
#